data_AF-A0A1Y5DPI4-F1
#
_entry.id   AF-A0A1Y5DPI4-F1
#
_cell.length_a   1.000
_cell.length_b   1.000
_cell.length_c   1.000
_cell.angle_alpha   90.00
_cell.angle_beta   90.00
_cell.angle_gamma   90.00
#
_symmetry.space_group_name_H-M   'P 1'
#
loop_
_entity.id
_entity.type
_entity.pdbx_description
1 polymer ?
#
loop_
_entity_poly.entity_id
_entity_poly.type
_entity_poly.pdbx_seq_one_letter_code
_entity_poly.pdbx_strand_id
1 'polypeptide(L)'
;MTFVNELIRNEDVQKYDIVRLLHDTGTPQVITDESDGDMQWTVDRERGMFLLKFYRDRDSGHTYWFFVIEGKKHSVILERTHPVDGKTHCQWDLISIQEKESKFSKDEVVSYLKEALTTYGHSGCSYPTPEEYQIDFTF
;
A
#
# COMPACT_ATOMS: atom_id res chain seq x y z
N MET A 1 8.65 3.37 16.03
CA MET A 1 7.77 2.25 15.66
C MET A 1 8.04 1.84 14.22
N THR A 2 7.57 0.65 13.86
CA THR A 2 7.65 0.09 12.51
C THR A 2 6.24 0.04 11.93
N PHE A 3 6.12 -0.24 10.63
CA PHE A 3 4.83 -0.48 9.98
C PHE A 3 4.04 -1.59 10.69
N VAL A 4 2.70 -1.49 10.66
CA VAL A 4 1.76 -2.52 11.12
C VAL A 4 0.59 -2.67 10.16
N ASN A 5 0.03 -3.88 10.07
CA ASN A 5 -1.20 -4.12 9.31
C ASN A 5 -2.41 -3.87 10.21
N GLU A 6 -3.11 -2.76 9.98
CA GLU A 6 -4.28 -2.37 10.75
C GLU A 6 -5.36 -1.78 9.83
N LEU A 7 -6.60 -1.76 10.31
CA LEU A 7 -7.68 -1.09 9.60
C LEU A 7 -7.61 0.43 9.73
N ILE A 8 -8.24 1.06 8.73
CA ILE A 8 -8.82 2.39 8.72
C ILE A 8 -9.28 2.97 10.07
N ARG A 9 -8.54 3.83 10.80
CA ARG A 9 -9.18 4.61 11.88
C ARG A 9 -9.70 5.94 11.33
N ASN A 10 -10.90 6.35 11.74
CA ASN A 10 -11.48 7.64 11.37
C ASN A 10 -10.55 8.84 11.70
N GLU A 11 -9.79 8.74 12.78
CA GLU A 11 -8.79 9.74 13.18
C GLU A 11 -7.68 9.90 12.12
N ASP A 12 -7.21 8.80 11.52
CA ASP A 12 -6.19 8.82 10.49
C ASP A 12 -6.74 9.44 9.18
N VAL A 13 -7.99 9.12 8.83
CA VAL A 13 -8.68 9.71 7.66
C VAL A 13 -8.72 11.23 7.76
N GLN A 14 -9.08 11.76 8.93
CA GLN A 14 -9.18 13.19 9.18
C GLN A 14 -7.81 13.87 9.22
N LYS A 15 -6.85 13.27 9.95
CA LYS A 15 -5.52 13.86 10.16
C LYS A 15 -4.72 13.99 8.86
N TYR A 16 -4.83 13.01 7.96
CA TYR A 16 -4.05 12.95 6.73
C TYR A 16 -4.87 13.29 5.47
N ASP A 17 -6.12 13.75 5.64
CA ASP A 17 -7.05 14.14 4.57
C ASP A 17 -7.15 13.06 3.46
N ILE A 18 -7.25 11.79 3.88
CA ILE A 18 -7.18 10.65 2.97
C ILE A 18 -8.31 10.70 1.93
N VAL A 19 -9.49 11.18 2.33
CA VAL A 19 -10.64 11.36 1.42
C VAL A 19 -10.26 12.25 0.23
N ARG A 20 -9.56 13.36 0.46
CA ARG A 20 -9.10 14.23 -0.63
C ARG A 20 -8.09 13.53 -1.54
N LEU A 21 -7.16 12.76 -0.94
CA LEU A 21 -6.15 12.02 -1.72
C LEU A 21 -6.77 11.00 -2.68
N LEU A 22 -7.87 10.36 -2.27
CA LEU A 22 -8.66 9.46 -3.12
C LEU A 22 -9.51 10.22 -4.15
N HIS A 23 -10.12 11.34 -3.77
CA HIS A 23 -10.93 12.13 -4.70
C HIS A 23 -10.09 12.73 -5.86
N ASP A 24 -8.83 13.07 -5.59
CA ASP A 24 -7.86 13.54 -6.59
C ASP A 24 -7.57 12.52 -7.72
N THR A 25 -8.05 11.27 -7.63
CA THR A 25 -7.94 10.28 -8.71
C THR A 25 -9.22 10.11 -9.54
N GLY A 26 -10.21 10.99 -9.35
CA GLY A 26 -11.45 10.98 -10.14
C GLY A 26 -12.34 9.76 -9.87
N THR A 27 -12.06 9.02 -8.81
CA THR A 27 -12.77 7.79 -8.43
C THR A 27 -13.50 8.05 -7.12
N PRO A 28 -14.83 8.25 -7.13
CA PRO A 28 -15.61 8.45 -5.92
C PRO A 28 -15.84 7.10 -5.26
N GLN A 29 -14.82 6.55 -4.59
CA GLN A 29 -15.05 5.45 -3.66
C GLN A 29 -15.25 6.00 -2.26
N VAL A 30 -16.45 5.75 -1.76
CA VAL A 30 -16.91 6.08 -0.44
C VAL A 30 -16.06 5.30 0.55
N ILE A 31 -15.17 5.99 1.27
CA ILE A 31 -14.53 5.46 2.49
C ILE A 31 -15.63 5.46 3.57
N THR A 32 -16.59 4.56 3.50
CA THR A 32 -17.51 4.30 4.61
C THR A 32 -17.45 2.82 4.94
N ASP A 33 -17.64 2.54 6.23
CA ASP A 33 -17.63 1.25 6.94
C ASP A 33 -18.38 0.08 6.27
N GLU A 34 -19.06 0.29 5.14
CA GLU A 34 -19.93 -0.69 4.47
C GLU A 34 -19.52 -1.00 3.02
N SER A 35 -18.34 -0.56 2.57
CA SER A 35 -17.75 -1.15 1.35
C SER A 35 -17.15 -2.51 1.71
N ASP A 36 -17.99 -3.55 1.65
CA ASP A 36 -17.58 -4.95 1.67
C ASP A 36 -16.41 -5.17 0.68
N GLY A 37 -15.18 -5.19 1.21
CA GLY A 37 -14.00 -5.65 0.49
C GLY A 37 -12.74 -4.79 0.66
N ASP A 38 -11.79 -5.29 1.43
CA ASP A 38 -10.37 -5.29 1.06
C ASP A 38 -9.60 -3.96 0.93
N MET A 39 -9.99 -2.88 1.60
CA MET A 39 -9.00 -1.83 1.88
C MET A 39 -8.03 -2.38 2.94
N GLN A 40 -7.00 -3.08 2.47
CA GLN A 40 -5.91 -3.60 3.28
C GLN A 40 -4.85 -2.50 3.42
N TRP A 41 -4.48 -2.16 4.65
CA TRP A 41 -3.53 -1.10 4.93
C TRP A 41 -2.32 -1.63 5.67
N THR A 42 -1.20 -0.97 5.40
CA THR A 42 0.00 -1.07 6.20
C THR A 42 0.43 0.34 6.58
N VAL A 43 0.52 0.61 7.88
CA VAL A 43 0.61 1.97 8.41
C VAL A 43 1.76 2.12 9.38
N ASP A 44 2.46 3.25 9.30
CA ASP A 44 3.39 3.73 10.32
C ASP A 44 2.95 5.13 10.73
N ARG A 45 2.20 5.21 11.82
CA ARG A 45 1.60 6.47 12.28
C ARG A 45 2.61 7.45 12.85
N GLU A 46 3.72 6.96 13.39
CA GLU A 46 4.79 7.81 13.92
C GLU A 46 5.47 8.58 12.78
N ARG A 47 5.71 7.90 11.65
CA ARG A 47 6.28 8.50 10.44
C ARG A 47 5.22 9.10 9.50
N GLY A 48 3.93 8.94 9.81
CA GLY A 48 2.83 9.40 8.97
C GLY A 48 2.82 8.75 7.59
N MET A 49 3.13 7.46 7.53
CA MET A 49 3.21 6.68 6.29
C MET A 49 2.09 5.66 6.19
N PHE A 50 1.49 5.54 4.99
CA PHE A 50 0.34 4.68 4.75
C PHE A 50 0.45 4.04 3.36
N LEU A 51 0.39 2.71 3.29
CA LEU A 51 0.22 1.98 2.04
C LEU A 51 -1.22 1.51 1.91
N LEU A 52 -1.86 1.88 0.80
CA LEU A 52 -3.26 1.60 0.51
C LEU A 52 -3.39 0.88 -0.82
N LYS A 53 -4.05 -0.27 -0.82
CA LYS A 53 -4.53 -0.90 -2.05
C LYS A 53 -5.76 -0.15 -2.54
N PHE A 54 -5.74 0.35 -3.77
CA PHE A 54 -6.79 1.23 -4.27
C PHE A 54 -7.74 0.54 -5.25
N TYR A 55 -7.26 0.12 -6.42
CA TYR A 55 -8.07 -0.62 -7.38
C TYR A 55 -7.23 -1.58 -8.18
N ARG A 56 -7.87 -2.63 -8.68
CA ARG A 56 -7.32 -3.47 -9.73
C ARG A 56 -8.04 -3.14 -11.02
N ASP A 57 -7.29 -2.66 -12.00
CA ASP A 57 -7.82 -2.47 -13.35
C ASP A 57 -8.03 -3.83 -14.00
N ARG A 58 -9.24 -4.07 -14.51
CA ARG A 58 -9.59 -5.36 -15.15
C ARG A 58 -9.03 -5.47 -16.56
N ASP A 59 -8.81 -4.34 -17.24
CA ASP A 59 -8.37 -4.33 -18.63
C ASP A 59 -6.85 -4.51 -18.73
N SER A 60 -6.10 -3.76 -17.92
CA SER A 60 -4.65 -3.93 -17.83
C SER A 60 -4.21 -5.07 -16.91
N GLY A 61 -5.10 -5.52 -16.01
CA GLY A 61 -4.80 -6.52 -14.98
C GLY A 61 -4.02 -5.94 -13.78
N HIS A 62 -3.65 -4.66 -13.84
CA HIS A 62 -2.74 -4.04 -12.88
C HIS A 62 -3.39 -3.67 -11.56
N THR A 63 -2.65 -3.81 -10.46
CA THR A 63 -3.06 -3.36 -9.14
C THR A 63 -2.41 -2.02 -8.81
N TYR A 64 -3.27 -1.02 -8.59
CA TYR A 64 -2.89 0.34 -8.25
C TYR A 64 -3.02 0.57 -6.75
N TRP A 65 -2.04 1.29 -6.23
CA TRP A 65 -1.86 1.56 -4.82
C TRP A 65 -1.53 3.03 -4.61
N PHE A 66 -1.82 3.51 -3.40
CA PHE A 66 -1.33 4.78 -2.92
C PHE A 66 -0.37 4.55 -1.77
N PHE A 67 0.80 5.18 -1.89
CA PHE A 67 1.73 5.29 -0.79
C PHE A 67 1.76 6.74 -0.33
N VAL A 68 1.24 6.99 0.87
CA VAL A 68 1.15 8.32 1.45
C VAL A 68 2.30 8.47 2.44
N ILE A 69 3.08 9.54 2.31
CA ILE A 69 4.17 9.88 3.22
C ILE A 69 3.94 11.31 3.69
N GLU A 70 3.69 11.50 4.99
CA GLU A 70 3.42 12.81 5.60
C GLU A 70 2.34 13.63 4.85
N GLY A 71 1.27 12.95 4.40
CA GLY A 71 0.17 13.58 3.65
C GLY A 71 0.46 13.86 2.17
N LYS A 72 1.61 13.44 1.64
CA LYS A 72 1.93 13.47 0.20
C LYS A 72 1.66 12.11 -0.44
N LYS A 73 0.91 12.11 -1.55
CA LYS A 73 0.53 10.89 -2.27
C LYS A 73 1.57 10.53 -3.34
N HIS A 74 2.01 9.29 -3.31
CA HIS A 74 2.73 8.60 -4.37
C HIS A 74 1.82 7.54 -4.96
N SER A 75 1.52 7.65 -6.25
CA SER A 75 0.75 6.62 -6.95
C SER A 75 1.72 5.52 -7.38
N VAL A 76 1.47 4.28 -6.96
CA VAL A 76 2.35 3.14 -7.29
C VAL A 76 1.55 2.02 -7.93
N ILE A 77 2.17 1.37 -8.91
CA ILE A 77 1.65 0.12 -9.49
C ILE A 77 2.54 -1.00 -8.95
N LEU A 78 1.94 -1.88 -8.18
CA LEU A 78 2.62 -2.99 -7.53
C LEU A 78 1.94 -4.28 -7.93
N GLU A 79 2.72 -5.20 -8.47
CA GLU A 79 2.28 -6.56 -8.72
C GLU A 79 2.93 -7.50 -7.73
N ARG A 80 2.22 -8.59 -7.45
CA ARG A 80 2.77 -9.70 -6.69
C ARG A 80 2.83 -10.93 -7.56
N THR A 81 3.95 -11.63 -7.52
CA THR A 81 4.10 -12.95 -8.11
C THR A 81 4.31 -13.98 -7.02
N HIS A 82 3.64 -15.12 -7.18
CA HIS A 82 3.89 -16.31 -6.38
C HIS A 82 4.83 -17.22 -7.17
N PRO A 83 6.03 -17.53 -6.67
CA PRO A 83 6.86 -18.54 -7.29
C PRO A 83 6.17 -19.92 -7.22
N VAL A 84 6.56 -20.79 -8.14
CA VAL A 84 5.86 -22.04 -8.51
C VAL A 84 5.78 -23.06 -7.35
N ASP A 85 6.63 -22.92 -6.34
CA ASP A 85 6.67 -23.68 -5.08
C ASP A 85 5.54 -23.29 -4.09
N GLY A 86 4.89 -22.14 -4.30
CA GLY A 86 3.47 -21.92 -4.02
C GLY A 86 3.03 -21.82 -2.56
N LYS A 87 3.93 -21.81 -1.56
CA LYS A 87 3.49 -21.83 -0.15
C LYS A 87 4.17 -20.87 0.82
N THR A 88 5.36 -20.35 0.53
CA THR A 88 6.14 -19.59 1.52
C THR A 88 6.85 -18.37 0.96
N HIS A 89 6.50 -17.90 -0.24
CA HIS A 89 7.22 -16.80 -0.89
C HIS A 89 6.27 -15.88 -1.67
N CYS A 90 6.42 -14.57 -1.50
CA CYS A 90 5.84 -13.53 -2.35
C CYS A 90 6.96 -12.63 -2.87
N GLN A 91 7.01 -12.44 -4.19
CA GLN A 91 7.83 -11.42 -4.81
C GLN A 91 6.94 -10.22 -5.15
N TRP A 92 7.35 -9.02 -4.74
CA TRP A 92 6.73 -7.78 -5.13
C TRP A 92 7.52 -7.12 -6.27
N ASP A 93 6.82 -6.72 -7.31
CA ASP A 93 7.38 -6.04 -8.47
C ASP A 93 6.84 -4.60 -8.51
N LEU A 94 7.75 -3.61 -8.53
CA LEU A 94 7.38 -2.20 -8.68
C LEU A 94 7.37 -1.84 -10.15
N ILE A 95 6.17 -1.77 -10.73
CA ILE A 95 5.99 -1.47 -12.15
C ILE A 95 6.15 0.02 -12.41
N SER A 96 5.59 0.87 -11.53
CA SER A 96 5.77 2.31 -11.63
C SER A 96 5.55 3.02 -10.30
N ILE A 97 6.19 4.16 -10.15
CA ILE A 97 5.97 5.12 -9.09
C ILE A 97 5.84 6.51 -9.71
N GLN A 98 4.75 7.20 -9.39
CA GLN A 98 4.53 8.58 -9.76
C GLN A 98 4.45 9.42 -8.51
N GLU A 99 5.35 10.38 -8.42
CA GLU A 99 5.46 11.29 -7.28
C GLU A 99 4.88 12.65 -7.67
N LYS A 100 4.02 13.21 -6.83
CA LYS A 100 3.56 14.59 -6.99
C LYS A 100 4.25 15.43 -5.92
N GLU A 101 5.31 16.14 -6.31
CA GLU A 101 6.07 17.07 -5.45
C GLU A 101 6.34 16.53 -4.04
N SER A 102 7.30 15.61 -3.95
CA SER A 102 7.79 15.08 -2.68
C SER A 102 9.10 15.76 -2.27
N LYS A 103 9.30 15.92 -0.95
CA LYS A 103 10.60 16.31 -0.39
C LYS A 103 11.56 15.12 -0.26
N PHE A 104 11.03 13.90 -0.41
CA PHE A 104 11.80 12.66 -0.35
C PHE A 104 12.32 12.33 -1.74
N SER A 105 13.54 11.82 -1.81
CA SER A 105 14.09 11.25 -3.03
C SER A 105 13.37 9.96 -3.40
N LYS A 106 13.42 9.59 -4.68
CA LYS A 106 12.87 8.32 -5.17
C LYS A 106 13.42 7.12 -4.38
N ASP A 107 14.72 7.11 -4.07
CA ASP A 107 15.36 6.01 -3.34
C ASP A 107 14.83 5.89 -1.90
N GLU A 108 14.57 7.02 -1.22
CA GLU A 108 13.93 7.02 0.09
C GLU A 108 12.51 6.47 0.01
N VAL A 109 11.72 6.92 -0.97
CA VAL A 109 10.35 6.44 -1.15
C VAL A 109 10.33 4.94 -1.42
N VAL A 110 11.22 4.45 -2.29
CA VAL A 110 11.39 3.02 -2.58
C VAL A 110 11.80 2.24 -1.33
N SER A 111 12.70 2.78 -0.50
CA SER A 111 13.10 2.17 0.76
C SER A 111 11.92 2.02 1.72
N TYR A 112 11.16 3.10 1.94
CA TYR A 112 9.98 3.06 2.80
C TYR A 112 8.89 2.13 2.25
N LEU A 113 8.76 2.05 0.92
CA LEU A 113 7.83 1.15 0.27
C LEU A 113 8.21 -0.32 0.50
N LYS A 114 9.51 -0.67 0.45
CA LYS A 114 10.01 -2.01 0.80
C LYS A 114 9.71 -2.35 2.26
N GLU A 115 9.92 -1.42 3.19
CA GLU A 115 9.57 -1.61 4.60
C GLU A 115 8.06 -1.88 4.78
N ALA A 116 7.22 -1.07 4.13
CA ALA A 116 5.77 -1.24 4.18
C ALA A 116 5.36 -2.60 3.60
N LEU A 117 5.89 -3.00 2.44
CA LEU A 117 5.54 -4.26 1.79
C LEU A 117 6.08 -5.49 2.52
N THR A 118 7.21 -5.38 3.21
CA THR A 118 7.69 -6.43 4.11
C THR A 118 6.67 -6.71 5.22
N THR A 119 6.08 -5.64 5.77
CA THR A 119 5.05 -5.76 6.82
C THR A 119 3.71 -6.21 6.24
N TYR A 120 3.31 -5.64 5.10
CA TYR A 120 2.11 -6.05 4.38
C TYR A 120 2.17 -7.56 4.04
N GLY A 121 3.37 -8.03 3.70
CA GLY A 121 3.65 -9.40 3.33
C GLY A 121 2.83 -9.84 2.12
N HIS A 122 1.95 -10.82 2.30
CA HIS A 122 1.09 -11.31 1.22
C HIS A 122 -0.30 -10.66 1.17
N SER A 123 -0.93 -10.42 2.32
CA SER A 123 -2.36 -10.13 2.43
C SER A 123 -2.71 -9.02 3.43
N GLY A 124 -1.71 -8.25 3.89
CA GLY A 124 -1.92 -7.14 4.80
C GLY A 124 -2.69 -7.56 6.05
N CYS A 125 -3.80 -6.88 6.31
CA CYS A 125 -4.64 -7.13 7.49
C CYS A 125 -5.64 -8.29 7.34
N SER A 126 -5.81 -8.88 6.16
CA SER A 126 -6.79 -9.95 5.96
C SER A 126 -6.27 -11.31 6.43
N TYR A 127 -4.97 -11.57 6.23
CA TYR A 127 -4.34 -12.81 6.68
C TYR A 127 -2.93 -12.48 7.18
N PRO A 128 -2.59 -12.81 8.44
CA PRO A 128 -1.25 -12.62 8.94
C PRO A 128 -0.27 -13.46 8.10
N THR A 129 0.81 -12.82 7.68
CA THR A 129 1.90 -13.46 6.96
C THR A 129 2.64 -14.41 7.92
N PRO A 130 2.78 -15.71 7.61
CA PRO A 130 3.54 -16.64 8.46
C PRO A 130 4.98 -16.19 8.67
N GLU A 131 5.59 -16.50 9.83
CA GLU A 131 6.97 -16.08 10.14
C GLU A 131 8.02 -16.61 9.14
N GLU A 132 7.77 -17.77 8.54
CA GLU A 132 8.67 -18.41 7.57
C GLU A 132 8.49 -17.88 6.13
N TYR A 133 7.59 -16.91 5.94
CA TYR A 133 7.22 -16.41 4.62
C TYR A 133 8.24 -15.38 4.13
N GLN A 134 8.86 -15.65 2.99
CA GLN A 134 9.88 -14.81 2.38
C GLN A 134 9.24 -13.73 1.50
N ILE A 135 9.75 -12.50 1.61
CA ILE A 135 9.32 -11.35 0.82
C ILE A 135 10.52 -10.82 0.04
N ASP A 136 10.45 -10.90 -1.29
CA ASP A 136 11.47 -10.39 -2.20
C ASP A 136 10.94 -9.21 -3.03
N PHE A 137 11.86 -8.42 -3.60
CA PHE A 137 11.55 -7.18 -4.32
C PHE A 137 12.31 -7.07 -5.64
N THR A 138 11.60 -6.76 -6.73
CA THR A 138 12.17 -6.36 -8.03
C THR A 138 11.91 -4.88 -8.28
N PHE A 139 12.65 -4.00 -7.59
CA PHE A 139 12.49 -2.53 -7.62
C PHE A 139 13.73 -1.85 -8.17
#